data_AF-A0A0M9DGU9-F1
#
_entry.id   AF-A0A0M9DGU9-F1
#
_cell.length_a   1.000
_cell.length_b   1.000
_cell.length_c   1.000
_cell.angle_alpha   90.00
_cell.angle_beta   90.00
_cell.angle_gamma   90.00
#
_symmetry.space_group_name_H-M   'P 1'
#
loop_
_entity.id
_entity.type
_entity.pdbx_description
1 polymer ?
#
loop_
_entity_poly.entity_id
_entity_poly.type
_entity_poly.pdbx_seq_one_letter_code
_entity_poly.pdbx_strand_id
1 'polypeptide(L)'
;MNNVQKELEKVAGDMTASKERVKKRIRQHRQGRGKKPIRFSLLTAILTICLVGFMLVQLVTKDTEQGTALFHETQLEHFEKISHTMWPRQDEAFYKNEAYRSYEKLVASYYFGKSLGLHYTKADLEAERKKHLEELKMLQQVPDFAALFQGLKPAQYVETYLEPLLPMYVVRTKLYALYKEKYPTFRPFQEVADIEASHYFQAQFAEQATKFQEANDIEMAMGLHGSSKVGTVAQVEENTFLFVEGVIPTDIARLSKKEVMQQYKEANWYPVLSDFSIAKGDYITLHSIGTHIMESDGVVAKYGLLDSMEVLDANVTKQLEVQNEQEIAQILQGMDWQPTEHIGRPPDYSFILEGMRIEIWKGYGGLLYLQKVGSGEIQLRGEKSTQLKTLLGIKEA
;
A
#
# COMPACT_ATOMS: atom_id res chain seq x y z
N MET A 1 4.16 -30.16 72.73
CA MET A 1 3.08 -30.62 71.83
C MET A 1 2.20 -29.41 71.55
N ASN A 2 2.29 -28.84 70.34
CA ASN A 2 1.70 -27.54 70.01
C ASN A 2 0.21 -27.66 69.66
N ASN A 3 -0.60 -26.67 70.07
CA ASN A 3 -2.05 -26.63 69.86
C ASN A 3 -2.49 -26.74 68.38
N VAL A 4 -1.58 -26.52 67.43
CA VAL A 4 -1.79 -26.70 65.99
C VAL A 4 -2.01 -28.17 65.60
N GLN A 5 -1.36 -29.11 66.29
CA GLN A 5 -1.51 -30.55 66.01
C GLN A 5 -2.89 -31.09 66.45
N LYS A 6 -3.46 -30.55 67.53
CA LYS A 6 -4.81 -30.93 68.02
C LYS A 6 -5.94 -30.38 67.15
N GLU A 7 -5.74 -29.23 66.51
CA GLU A 7 -6.70 -28.63 65.57
C GLU A 7 -6.72 -29.41 64.23
N LEU A 8 -5.54 -29.81 63.73
CA LEU A 8 -5.43 -30.60 62.49
C LEU A 8 -6.07 -32.00 62.61
N GLU A 9 -5.96 -32.66 63.77
CA GLU A 9 -6.63 -33.94 64.02
C GLU A 9 -8.16 -33.80 64.19
N LYS A 10 -8.67 -32.62 64.57
CA LYS A 10 -10.11 -32.36 64.69
C LYS A 10 -10.78 -32.07 63.34
N VAL A 11 -10.05 -31.51 62.38
CA VAL A 11 -10.55 -31.16 61.04
C VAL A 11 -10.40 -32.31 60.04
N ALA A 12 -9.38 -33.16 60.18
CA ALA A 12 -9.10 -34.28 59.28
C ALA A 12 -9.77 -35.59 59.70
N GLY A 13 -11.06 -35.54 60.06
CA GLY A 13 -11.86 -36.66 60.59
C GLY A 13 -11.51 -38.05 60.02
N ASP A 14 -11.51 -39.04 60.92
CA ASP A 14 -11.05 -40.43 60.75
C ASP A 14 -11.00 -40.95 59.28
N MET A 15 -9.83 -40.82 58.65
CA MET A 15 -9.59 -41.21 57.26
C MET A 15 -9.34 -42.72 57.08
N THR A 16 -9.50 -43.53 58.13
CA THR A 16 -9.20 -44.96 58.11
C THR A 16 -10.10 -45.72 57.13
N ALA A 17 -11.38 -45.31 57.01
CA ALA A 17 -12.33 -45.86 56.03
C ALA A 17 -12.06 -45.43 54.57
N SER A 18 -11.34 -44.32 54.35
CA SER A 18 -10.97 -43.84 53.01
C SER A 18 -9.74 -44.58 52.48
N LYS A 19 -8.74 -44.82 53.34
CA LYS A 19 -7.55 -45.61 53.00
C LYS A 19 -7.88 -47.07 52.65
N GLU A 20 -8.79 -47.71 53.38
CA GLU A 20 -9.25 -49.07 53.08
C GLU A 20 -9.98 -49.16 51.71
N ARG A 21 -10.81 -48.16 51.37
CA ARG A 21 -11.49 -48.09 50.06
C ARG A 21 -10.53 -47.96 48.89
N VAL A 22 -9.49 -47.15 49.02
CA VAL A 22 -8.46 -46.99 47.99
C VAL A 22 -7.63 -48.27 47.83
N LYS A 23 -7.28 -48.94 48.95
CA LYS A 23 -6.53 -50.21 48.94
C LYS A 23 -7.31 -51.34 48.27
N LYS A 24 -8.63 -51.41 48.49
CA LYS A 24 -9.52 -52.40 47.85
C LYS A 24 -9.68 -52.14 46.35
N ARG A 25 -9.78 -50.87 45.92
CA ARG A 25 -9.87 -50.47 44.51
C ARG A 25 -8.58 -50.76 43.72
N ILE A 26 -7.41 -50.56 44.33
CA ILE A 26 -6.11 -50.88 43.71
C ILE A 26 -5.89 -52.39 43.59
N ARG A 27 -6.33 -53.20 44.57
CA ARG A 27 -6.25 -54.66 44.48
C ARG A 27 -7.16 -55.25 43.40
N GLN A 28 -8.36 -54.68 43.19
CA GLN A 28 -9.28 -55.10 42.12
C GLN A 28 -8.76 -54.78 40.71
N HIS A 29 -7.98 -53.70 40.54
CA HIS A 29 -7.37 -53.37 39.24
C HIS A 29 -6.13 -54.21 38.87
N ARG A 30 -5.53 -54.95 39.81
CA ARG A 30 -4.29 -55.72 39.56
C ARG A 30 -4.52 -57.19 39.16
N GLN A 31 -5.74 -57.73 39.23
CA GLN A 31 -6.03 -59.16 38.96
C GLN A 31 -6.80 -59.47 37.66
N GLY A 32 -6.91 -58.52 36.73
CA GLY A 32 -7.58 -58.71 35.44
C GLY A 32 -6.64 -58.78 34.22
N ARG A 33 -5.61 -59.65 34.21
CA ARG A 33 -4.85 -59.94 32.98
C ARG A 33 -5.60 -60.98 32.14
N GLY A 34 -6.63 -60.54 31.44
CA GLY A 34 -7.20 -61.25 30.28
C GLY A 34 -6.46 -60.86 29.00
N LYS A 35 -6.12 -61.84 28.16
CA LYS A 35 -5.46 -61.66 26.86
C LYS A 35 -6.18 -60.58 26.04
N LYS A 36 -5.46 -59.54 25.60
CA LYS A 36 -6.01 -58.49 24.74
C LYS A 36 -6.38 -59.10 23.38
N PRO A 37 -7.61 -58.93 22.87
CA PRO A 37 -7.98 -59.44 21.56
C PRO A 37 -7.16 -58.70 20.49
N ILE A 38 -6.68 -59.46 19.50
CA ILE A 38 -5.87 -58.99 18.34
C ILE A 38 -6.47 -57.76 17.65
N ARG A 39 -7.79 -57.57 17.79
CA ARG A 39 -8.55 -56.40 17.33
C ARG A 39 -8.01 -55.07 17.86
N PHE A 40 -7.47 -55.01 19.08
CA PHE A 40 -6.89 -53.77 19.64
C PHE A 40 -5.51 -53.45 19.06
N SER A 41 -4.67 -54.45 18.76
CA SER A 41 -3.39 -54.24 18.06
C SER A 41 -3.60 -53.89 16.59
N LEU A 42 -4.64 -54.46 15.96
CA LEU A 42 -5.03 -54.09 14.60
C LEU A 42 -5.57 -52.65 14.56
N LEU A 43 -6.42 -52.26 15.54
CA LEU A 43 -6.91 -50.90 15.67
C LEU A 43 -5.81 -49.90 15.98
N THR A 44 -4.83 -50.24 16.83
CA THR A 44 -3.68 -49.36 17.04
C THR A 44 -2.83 -49.27 15.78
N ALA A 45 -2.52 -50.38 15.10
CA ALA A 45 -1.76 -50.35 13.84
C ALA A 45 -2.47 -49.60 12.71
N ILE A 46 -3.80 -49.75 12.58
CA ILE A 46 -4.61 -48.96 11.64
C ILE A 46 -4.60 -47.49 12.05
N LEU A 47 -4.71 -47.16 13.34
CA LEU A 47 -4.61 -45.78 13.81
C LEU A 47 -3.21 -45.20 13.56
N THR A 48 -2.12 -45.96 13.74
CA THR A 48 -0.77 -45.52 13.41
C THR A 48 -0.54 -45.41 11.92
N ILE A 49 -1.09 -46.31 11.10
CA ILE A 49 -1.01 -46.24 9.63
C ILE A 49 -1.89 -45.11 9.09
N CYS A 50 -3.02 -44.82 9.73
CA CYS A 50 -3.85 -43.66 9.43
C CYS A 50 -3.20 -42.36 9.92
N LEU A 51 -2.48 -42.34 11.05
CA LEU A 51 -1.74 -41.16 11.52
C LEU A 51 -0.47 -40.92 10.69
N VAL A 52 0.27 -41.97 10.34
CA VAL A 52 1.44 -41.89 9.45
C VAL A 52 0.99 -41.63 8.01
N GLY A 53 -0.13 -42.21 7.59
CA GLY A 53 -0.79 -41.92 6.32
C GLY A 53 -1.36 -40.52 6.27
N PHE A 54 -1.91 -39.99 7.36
CA PHE A 54 -2.36 -38.61 7.48
C PHE A 54 -1.19 -37.63 7.52
N MET A 55 -0.08 -37.98 8.19
CA MET A 55 1.17 -37.21 8.15
C MET A 55 1.81 -37.23 6.76
N LEU A 56 1.83 -38.38 6.08
CA LEU A 56 2.34 -38.52 4.71
C LEU A 56 1.43 -37.83 3.70
N VAL A 57 0.11 -37.91 3.89
CA VAL A 57 -0.86 -37.13 3.12
C VAL A 57 -0.64 -35.65 3.42
N GLN A 58 -0.49 -35.16 4.65
CA GLN A 58 -0.15 -33.75 4.90
C GLN A 58 1.21 -33.30 4.34
N LEU A 59 2.18 -34.22 4.22
CA LEU A 59 3.46 -33.94 3.57
C LEU A 59 3.37 -33.92 2.04
N VAL A 60 2.44 -34.68 1.44
CA VAL A 60 2.23 -34.81 -0.02
C VAL A 60 1.11 -33.88 -0.54
N THR A 61 0.10 -33.60 0.28
CA THR A 61 -0.95 -32.58 0.14
C THR A 61 -0.55 -31.35 0.96
N LYS A 62 0.62 -30.80 0.64
CA LYS A 62 1.10 -29.52 1.18
C LYS A 62 0.24 -28.31 0.78
N ASP A 63 -0.89 -28.54 0.14
CA ASP A 63 -1.97 -27.61 -0.11
C ASP A 63 -3.24 -28.20 0.50
N THR A 64 -3.47 -27.98 1.81
CA THR A 64 -4.77 -27.65 2.46
C THR A 64 -4.75 -27.91 3.98
N GLU A 65 -4.97 -26.82 4.73
CA GLU A 65 -5.53 -26.81 6.11
C GLU A 65 -4.63 -27.12 7.33
N GLN A 66 -3.37 -26.68 7.32
CA GLN A 66 -2.95 -25.78 8.40
C GLN A 66 -3.10 -24.39 7.81
N GLY A 67 -3.88 -23.49 8.41
CA GLY A 67 -3.90 -22.11 7.97
C GLY A 67 -2.46 -21.59 8.02
N THR A 68 -1.78 -21.53 6.87
CA THR A 68 -0.46 -20.93 6.76
C THR A 68 -0.69 -19.49 7.16
N ALA A 69 -0.27 -19.14 8.38
CA ALA A 69 -0.34 -17.77 8.83
C ALA A 69 0.37 -16.92 7.76
N LEU A 70 -0.32 -15.90 7.24
CA LEU A 70 0.21 -15.03 6.18
C LEU A 70 1.54 -14.39 6.62
N PHE A 71 1.67 -14.22 7.93
CA PHE A 71 2.78 -13.59 8.61
C PHE A 71 3.32 -14.50 9.72
N HIS A 72 4.60 -14.31 10.02
CA HIS A 72 5.34 -15.04 11.04
C HIS A 72 6.29 -14.09 11.75
N GLU A 73 6.38 -14.19 13.07
CA GLU A 73 7.23 -13.33 13.92
C GLU A 73 8.71 -13.43 13.53
N THR A 74 9.20 -14.64 13.20
CA THR A 74 10.59 -14.84 12.75
C THR A 74 10.91 -14.04 11.50
N GLN A 75 9.98 -13.95 10.55
CA GLN A 75 10.17 -13.15 9.34
C GLN A 75 10.02 -11.65 9.64
N LEU A 76 9.12 -11.25 10.55
CA LEU A 76 9.05 -9.87 11.02
C LEU A 76 10.38 -9.42 11.64
N GLU A 77 10.99 -10.25 12.49
CA GLU A 77 12.30 -10.02 13.10
C GLU A 77 13.40 -9.79 12.04
N HIS A 78 13.33 -10.52 10.92
CA HIS A 78 14.25 -10.30 9.79
C HIS A 78 14.11 -8.88 9.21
N PHE A 79 12.88 -8.42 8.98
CA PHE A 79 12.64 -7.07 8.46
C PHE A 79 12.98 -5.98 9.50
N GLU A 80 12.75 -6.21 10.78
CA GLU A 80 13.18 -5.30 11.86
C GLU A 80 14.71 -5.13 11.85
N LYS A 81 15.45 -6.24 11.72
CA LYS A 81 16.92 -6.20 11.61
C LYS A 81 17.40 -5.38 10.42
N ILE A 82 16.71 -5.48 9.28
CA ILE A 82 17.01 -4.63 8.11
C ILE A 82 16.73 -3.16 8.46
N SER A 83 15.57 -2.85 9.02
CA SER A 83 15.17 -1.48 9.37
C SER A 83 16.15 -0.82 10.34
N HIS A 84 16.57 -1.52 11.40
CA HIS A 84 17.59 -1.05 12.35
C HIS A 84 18.93 -0.74 11.68
N THR A 85 19.32 -1.56 10.69
CA THR A 85 20.58 -1.41 9.98
C THR A 85 20.53 -0.22 9.01
N MET A 86 19.41 -0.06 8.29
CA MET A 86 19.25 0.99 7.28
C MET A 86 18.97 2.38 7.88
N TRP A 87 18.26 2.43 9.01
CA TRP A 87 17.81 3.67 9.63
C TRP A 87 18.25 3.74 11.09
N PRO A 88 19.57 3.88 11.37
CA PRO A 88 20.04 3.92 12.75
C PRO A 88 19.46 5.15 13.48
N ARG A 89 19.15 5.00 14.78
CA ARG A 89 18.67 6.06 15.70
C ARG A 89 17.19 6.45 15.58
N GLN A 90 16.36 5.56 15.06
CA GLN A 90 14.90 5.70 15.19
C GLN A 90 14.43 5.02 16.48
N ASP A 91 13.16 5.21 16.83
CA ASP A 91 12.54 4.50 17.94
C ASP A 91 12.01 3.11 17.54
N GLU A 92 11.70 2.28 18.53
CA GLU A 92 11.19 0.91 18.33
C GLU A 92 9.85 0.87 17.59
N ALA A 93 9.00 1.88 17.78
CA ALA A 93 7.71 1.95 17.09
C ALA A 93 7.91 2.17 15.58
N PHE A 94 8.86 3.03 15.20
CA PHE A 94 9.26 3.20 13.80
C PHE A 94 9.77 1.88 13.21
N TYR A 95 10.68 1.17 13.89
CA TYR A 95 11.27 -0.06 13.34
C TYR A 95 10.25 -1.16 13.10
N LYS A 96 9.34 -1.38 14.06
CA LYS A 96 8.23 -2.34 13.93
C LYS A 96 7.31 -1.98 12.76
N ASN A 97 6.92 -0.71 12.65
CA ASN A 97 6.05 -0.23 11.57
C ASN A 97 6.69 -0.40 10.19
N GLU A 98 7.95 0.00 10.05
CA GLU A 98 8.69 -0.11 8.78
C GLU A 98 8.95 -1.57 8.39
N ALA A 99 9.28 -2.41 9.37
CA ALA A 99 9.46 -3.84 9.17
C ALA A 99 8.18 -4.53 8.71
N TYR A 100 7.06 -4.23 9.38
CA TYR A 100 5.76 -4.74 9.00
C TYR A 100 5.35 -4.29 7.60
N ARG A 101 5.48 -3.00 7.29
CA ARG A 101 5.19 -2.47 5.93
C ARG A 101 6.00 -3.17 4.85
N SER A 102 7.30 -3.36 5.10
CA SER A 102 8.18 -4.08 4.16
C SER A 102 7.79 -5.55 4.00
N TYR A 103 7.39 -6.21 5.09
CA TYR A 103 6.96 -7.60 5.05
C TYR A 103 5.60 -7.76 4.37
N GLU A 104 4.61 -6.95 4.74
CA GLU A 104 3.28 -6.90 4.11
C GLU A 104 3.40 -6.67 2.61
N LYS A 105 4.24 -5.73 2.18
CA LYS A 105 4.49 -5.48 0.75
C LYS A 105 4.95 -6.75 0.02
N LEU A 106 5.89 -7.51 0.59
CA LEU A 106 6.37 -8.77 0.00
C LEU A 106 5.26 -9.83 -0.04
N VAL A 107 4.51 -9.97 1.04
CA VAL A 107 3.39 -10.93 1.16
C VAL A 107 2.28 -10.58 0.17
N ALA A 108 1.92 -9.29 0.07
CA ALA A 108 0.94 -8.77 -0.87
C ALA A 108 1.34 -9.08 -2.31
N SER A 109 2.58 -8.78 -2.72
CA SER A 109 3.08 -9.11 -4.06
C SER A 109 3.02 -10.62 -4.33
N TYR A 110 3.29 -11.46 -3.34
CA TYR A 110 3.23 -12.91 -3.51
C TYR A 110 1.80 -13.41 -3.77
N TYR A 111 0.83 -13.01 -2.95
CA TYR A 111 -0.55 -13.46 -3.10
C TYR A 111 -1.22 -12.87 -4.35
N PHE A 112 -0.93 -11.62 -4.68
CA PHE A 112 -1.39 -11.01 -5.93
C PHE A 112 -0.74 -11.65 -7.15
N GLY A 113 0.57 -11.88 -7.15
CA GLY A 113 1.24 -12.58 -8.23
C GLY A 113 0.66 -13.99 -8.45
N LYS A 114 0.34 -14.70 -7.37
CA LYS A 114 -0.34 -16.01 -7.45
C LYS A 114 -1.76 -15.92 -8.03
N SER A 115 -2.53 -14.88 -7.70
CA SER A 115 -3.88 -14.69 -8.27
C SER A 115 -3.83 -14.43 -9.79
N LEU A 116 -2.73 -13.86 -10.27
CA LEU A 116 -2.42 -13.69 -11.70
C LEU A 116 -1.82 -14.96 -12.36
N GLY A 117 -1.73 -16.08 -11.64
CA GLY A 117 -1.21 -17.35 -12.17
C GLY A 117 0.32 -17.44 -12.20
N LEU A 118 1.04 -16.57 -11.49
CA LEU A 118 2.51 -16.65 -11.39
C LEU A 118 2.90 -17.78 -10.42
N HIS A 119 3.78 -18.65 -10.90
CA HIS A 119 4.27 -19.81 -10.15
C HIS A 119 5.79 -19.84 -10.10
N TYR A 120 6.34 -20.47 -9.06
CA TYR A 120 7.77 -20.73 -8.91
C TYR A 120 8.05 -22.22 -9.13
N THR A 121 9.24 -22.50 -9.64
CA THR A 121 9.80 -23.85 -9.78
C THR A 121 10.86 -24.10 -8.71
N LYS A 122 11.29 -25.36 -8.54
CA LYS A 122 12.42 -25.68 -7.66
C LYS A 122 13.71 -24.95 -8.09
N ALA A 123 13.95 -24.86 -9.39
CA ALA A 123 15.10 -24.16 -9.95
C ALA A 123 15.07 -22.66 -9.61
N ASP A 124 13.89 -22.03 -9.64
CA ASP A 124 13.74 -20.62 -9.24
C ASP A 124 14.12 -20.42 -7.77
N LEU A 125 13.67 -21.31 -6.88
CA LEU A 125 13.98 -21.23 -5.45
C LEU A 125 15.47 -21.44 -5.17
N GLU A 126 16.11 -22.40 -5.84
CA GLU A 126 17.55 -22.64 -5.72
C GLU A 126 18.38 -21.44 -6.22
N ALA A 127 17.94 -20.80 -7.32
CA ALA A 127 18.57 -19.59 -7.84
C ALA A 127 18.43 -18.41 -6.88
N GLU A 128 17.22 -18.15 -6.37
CA GLU A 128 16.98 -17.05 -5.41
C GLU A 128 17.73 -17.28 -4.09
N ARG A 129 17.77 -18.52 -3.61
CA ARG A 129 18.56 -18.91 -2.44
C ARG A 129 20.04 -18.62 -2.64
N LYS A 130 20.60 -19.00 -3.79
CA LYS A 130 22.01 -18.77 -4.12
C LYS A 130 22.32 -17.28 -4.18
N LYS A 131 21.45 -16.50 -4.84
CA LYS A 131 21.55 -15.04 -4.93
C LYS A 131 21.60 -14.40 -3.55
N HIS A 132 20.64 -14.69 -2.67
CA HIS A 132 20.64 -14.14 -1.31
C HIS A 132 21.84 -14.59 -0.48
N LEU A 133 22.28 -15.85 -0.62
CA LEU A 133 23.49 -16.32 0.06
C LEU A 133 24.74 -15.53 -0.38
N GLU A 134 24.86 -15.21 -1.67
CA GLU A 134 25.96 -14.41 -2.22
C GLU A 134 25.89 -12.95 -1.74
N GLU A 135 24.69 -12.33 -1.78
CA GLU A 135 24.44 -10.99 -1.23
C GLU A 135 24.82 -10.89 0.25
N LEU A 136 24.38 -11.85 1.06
CA LEU A 136 24.69 -11.89 2.49
C LEU A 136 26.18 -12.11 2.76
N LYS A 137 26.88 -12.91 1.95
CA LYS A 137 28.34 -13.05 2.06
C LYS A 137 29.08 -11.74 1.76
N MET A 138 28.58 -10.93 0.83
CA MET A 138 29.14 -9.60 0.55
C MET A 138 28.82 -8.64 1.70
N LEU A 139 27.56 -8.58 2.16
CA LEU A 139 27.15 -7.70 3.26
C LEU A 139 27.89 -8.01 4.56
N GLN A 140 28.17 -9.28 4.86
CA GLN A 140 28.93 -9.66 6.06
C GLN A 140 30.35 -9.07 6.09
N GLN A 141 30.93 -8.76 4.93
CA GLN A 141 32.26 -8.16 4.83
C GLN A 141 32.25 -6.64 5.07
N VAL A 142 31.06 -6.01 5.06
CA VAL A 142 30.90 -4.58 5.31
C VAL A 142 30.61 -4.38 6.80
N PRO A 143 31.46 -3.63 7.55
CA PRO A 143 31.31 -3.48 9.01
C PRO A 143 29.93 -2.99 9.45
N ASP A 144 29.34 -2.07 8.69
CA ASP A 144 28.03 -1.47 9.00
C ASP A 144 26.88 -2.50 8.94
N PHE A 145 27.04 -3.57 8.17
CA PHE A 145 26.04 -4.63 8.02
C PHE A 145 26.35 -5.87 8.85
N ALA A 146 27.47 -5.90 9.58
CA ALA A 146 27.82 -7.03 10.44
C ALA A 146 26.78 -7.25 11.57
N ALA A 147 26.14 -6.18 12.03
CA ALA A 147 25.09 -6.20 13.04
C ALA A 147 23.83 -6.97 12.60
N LEU A 148 23.53 -6.98 11.29
CA LEU A 148 22.39 -7.71 10.71
C LEU A 148 22.42 -9.20 11.07
N PHE A 149 23.62 -9.77 11.11
CA PHE A 149 23.84 -11.21 11.25
C PHE A 149 23.78 -11.70 12.69
N GLN A 150 24.01 -10.84 13.70
CA GLN A 150 24.05 -11.21 15.12
C GLN A 150 24.86 -12.48 15.43
N GLY A 151 25.97 -12.69 14.70
CA GLY A 151 26.83 -13.86 14.85
C GLY A 151 26.44 -15.10 14.03
N LEU A 152 25.32 -15.07 13.30
CA LEU A 152 24.97 -16.11 12.33
C LEU A 152 25.87 -16.06 11.11
N LYS A 153 26.26 -17.23 10.59
CA LYS A 153 26.87 -17.32 9.27
C LYS A 153 25.81 -17.09 8.18
N PRO A 154 26.17 -16.57 6.99
CA PRO A 154 25.21 -16.29 5.92
C PRO A 154 24.29 -17.47 5.57
N ALA A 155 24.82 -18.70 5.51
CA ALA A 155 24.01 -19.89 5.25
C ALA A 155 22.96 -20.17 6.35
N GLN A 156 23.34 -19.99 7.61
CA GLN A 156 22.41 -20.14 8.74
C GLN A 156 21.36 -19.03 8.75
N TYR A 157 21.75 -17.81 8.36
CA TYR A 157 20.82 -16.69 8.23
C TYR A 157 19.76 -16.97 7.15
N VAL A 158 20.16 -17.49 5.99
CA VAL A 158 19.24 -17.91 4.93
C VAL A 158 18.25 -18.95 5.45
N GLU A 159 18.73 -20.01 6.11
CA GLU A 159 17.89 -21.08 6.62
C GLU A 159 16.87 -20.59 7.67
N THR A 160 17.28 -19.72 8.58
CA THR A 160 16.42 -19.22 9.66
C THR A 160 15.39 -18.21 9.16
N TYR A 161 15.81 -17.24 8.33
CA TYR A 161 15.00 -16.07 8.01
C TYR A 161 14.43 -16.07 6.60
N LEU A 162 15.23 -16.49 5.61
CA LEU A 162 14.91 -16.28 4.20
C LEU A 162 14.27 -17.48 3.52
N GLU A 163 14.56 -18.72 3.95
CA GLU A 163 14.03 -19.94 3.33
C GLU A 163 12.49 -19.92 3.20
N PRO A 164 11.71 -19.46 4.22
CA PRO A 164 10.26 -19.30 4.10
C PRO A 164 9.82 -18.17 3.15
N LEU A 165 10.69 -17.18 2.91
CA LEU A 165 10.43 -16.01 2.07
C LEU A 165 10.80 -16.22 0.60
N LEU A 166 11.63 -17.22 0.26
CA LEU A 166 12.09 -17.46 -1.12
C LEU A 166 10.94 -17.55 -2.14
N PRO A 167 9.84 -18.28 -1.87
CA PRO A 167 8.69 -18.29 -2.77
C PRO A 167 8.12 -16.90 -3.06
N MET A 168 8.08 -16.03 -2.05
CA MET A 168 7.55 -14.68 -2.16
C MET A 168 8.47 -13.80 -3.02
N TYR A 169 9.78 -13.86 -2.80
CA TYR A 169 10.76 -13.13 -3.61
C TYR A 169 10.75 -13.54 -5.08
N VAL A 170 10.64 -14.85 -5.36
CA VAL A 170 10.56 -15.35 -6.74
C VAL A 170 9.31 -14.85 -7.43
N VAL A 171 8.13 -14.98 -6.80
CA VAL A 171 6.87 -14.53 -7.40
C VAL A 171 6.87 -13.03 -7.61
N ARG A 172 7.35 -12.24 -6.63
CA ARG A 172 7.47 -10.78 -6.77
C ARG A 172 8.40 -10.39 -7.93
N THR A 173 9.51 -11.10 -8.11
CA THR A 173 10.42 -10.86 -9.25
C THR A 173 9.72 -11.10 -10.59
N LYS A 174 8.92 -12.17 -10.69
CA LYS A 174 8.11 -12.45 -11.89
C LYS A 174 6.98 -11.43 -12.08
N LEU A 175 6.36 -10.96 -11.00
CA LEU A 175 5.35 -9.90 -11.03
C LEU A 175 5.97 -8.60 -11.58
N TYR A 176 7.13 -8.19 -11.09
CA TYR A 176 7.84 -7.02 -11.61
C TYR A 176 8.23 -7.16 -13.07
N ALA A 177 8.63 -8.36 -13.52
CA ALA A 177 8.88 -8.60 -14.94
C ALA A 177 7.61 -8.42 -15.79
N LEU A 178 6.46 -8.93 -15.33
CA LEU A 178 5.17 -8.75 -15.98
C LEU A 178 4.77 -7.26 -16.06
N TYR A 179 4.99 -6.48 -15.00
CA TYR A 179 4.68 -5.04 -15.02
C TYR A 179 5.66 -4.24 -15.88
N LYS A 180 6.91 -4.68 -15.99
CA LYS A 180 7.88 -4.10 -16.93
C LYS A 180 7.44 -4.30 -18.38
N GLU A 181 6.88 -5.47 -18.70
CA GLU A 181 6.32 -5.76 -20.03
C GLU A 181 5.02 -4.99 -20.28
N LYS A 182 4.15 -4.89 -19.27
CA LYS A 182 2.91 -4.10 -19.32
C LYS A 182 3.20 -2.60 -19.48
N TYR A 183 4.28 -2.10 -18.86
CA TYR A 183 4.64 -0.70 -18.86
C TYR A 183 6.09 -0.41 -19.30
N PRO A 184 6.46 -0.65 -20.57
CA PRO A 184 7.86 -0.62 -21.02
C PRO A 184 8.53 0.77 -20.91
N THR A 185 7.73 1.84 -20.99
CA THR A 185 8.18 3.24 -20.93
C THR A 185 7.99 3.88 -19.55
N PHE A 186 7.23 3.24 -18.65
CA PHE A 186 6.97 3.76 -17.31
C PHE A 186 8.01 3.20 -16.34
N ARG A 187 8.96 4.04 -15.93
CA ARG A 187 10.08 3.57 -15.11
C ARG A 187 9.68 3.04 -13.72
N PRO A 188 8.70 3.64 -12.99
CA PRO A 188 8.25 3.14 -11.69
C PRO A 188 7.28 1.95 -11.79
N PHE A 189 7.50 1.00 -12.71
CA PHE A 189 6.57 -0.11 -12.92
C PHE A 189 6.46 -1.06 -11.71
N GLN A 190 7.51 -1.13 -10.87
CA GLN A 190 7.53 -1.97 -9.67
C GLN A 190 6.55 -1.42 -8.63
N GLU A 191 6.54 -0.10 -8.46
CA GLU A 191 5.63 0.60 -7.57
C GLU A 191 4.18 0.45 -8.00
N VAL A 192 3.88 0.45 -9.31
CA VAL A 192 2.52 0.15 -9.81
C VAL A 192 2.10 -1.27 -9.41
N ALA A 193 2.99 -2.25 -9.57
CA ALA A 193 2.72 -3.62 -9.15
C ALA A 193 2.48 -3.74 -7.63
N ASP A 194 3.23 -2.96 -6.86
CA ASP A 194 3.10 -2.95 -5.40
C ASP A 194 1.77 -2.32 -4.94
N ILE A 195 1.31 -1.26 -5.60
CA ILE A 195 0.02 -0.62 -5.32
C ILE A 195 -1.13 -1.59 -5.61
N GLU A 196 -1.16 -2.18 -6.82
CA GLU A 196 -2.20 -3.14 -7.19
C GLU A 196 -2.16 -4.39 -6.28
N ALA A 197 -0.97 -4.85 -5.89
CA ALA A 197 -0.81 -5.93 -4.92
C ALA A 197 -1.36 -5.56 -3.53
N SER A 198 -1.14 -4.32 -3.09
CA SER A 198 -1.62 -3.80 -1.81
C SER A 198 -3.14 -3.71 -1.80
N HIS A 199 -3.77 -3.22 -2.88
CA HIS A 199 -5.23 -3.21 -3.02
C HIS A 199 -5.83 -4.61 -2.98
N TYR A 200 -5.26 -5.55 -3.73
CA TYR A 200 -5.68 -6.94 -3.70
C TYR A 200 -5.54 -7.52 -2.29
N PHE A 201 -4.42 -7.26 -1.62
CA PHE A 201 -4.15 -7.78 -0.29
C PHE A 201 -5.12 -7.23 0.76
N GLN A 202 -5.38 -5.91 0.74
CA GLN A 202 -6.38 -5.29 1.61
C GLN A 202 -7.79 -5.84 1.35
N ALA A 203 -8.16 -6.06 0.09
CA ALA A 203 -9.48 -6.60 -0.25
C ALA A 203 -9.68 -8.06 0.22
N GLN A 204 -8.61 -8.87 0.26
CA GLN A 204 -8.70 -10.32 0.53
C GLN A 204 -8.24 -10.73 1.93
N PHE A 205 -7.35 -9.96 2.57
CA PHE A 205 -6.59 -10.39 3.76
C PHE A 205 -6.52 -9.34 4.88
N ALA A 206 -7.33 -8.28 4.83
CA ALA A 206 -7.31 -7.22 5.85
C ALA A 206 -7.48 -7.76 7.29
N GLU A 207 -8.38 -8.71 7.52
CA GLU A 207 -8.63 -9.25 8.87
C GLU A 207 -7.38 -9.96 9.44
N GLN A 208 -6.69 -10.75 8.62
CA GLN A 208 -5.48 -11.46 9.02
C GLN A 208 -4.31 -10.51 9.25
N ALA A 209 -4.19 -9.46 8.44
CA ALA A 209 -3.22 -8.38 8.60
C ALA A 209 -3.43 -7.65 9.94
N THR A 210 -4.67 -7.19 10.20
CA THR A 210 -5.02 -6.51 11.45
C THR A 210 -4.75 -7.38 12.68
N LYS A 211 -5.14 -8.67 12.65
CA LYS A 211 -4.85 -9.60 13.76
C LYS A 211 -3.35 -9.76 14.03
N PHE A 212 -2.53 -9.79 12.98
CA PHE A 212 -1.08 -9.90 13.15
C PHE A 212 -0.49 -8.60 13.73
N GLN A 213 -0.94 -7.44 13.26
CA GLN A 213 -0.53 -6.15 13.81
C GLN A 213 -0.89 -6.01 15.29
N GLU A 214 -2.13 -6.34 15.66
CA GLU A 214 -2.60 -6.33 17.06
C GLU A 214 -1.79 -7.28 17.94
N ALA A 215 -1.50 -8.49 17.45
CA ALA A 215 -0.72 -9.48 18.21
C ALA A 215 0.73 -9.05 18.46
N ASN A 216 1.29 -8.17 17.63
CA ASN A 216 2.68 -7.72 17.70
C ASN A 216 2.84 -6.27 18.19
N ASP A 217 1.73 -5.66 18.64
CA ASP A 217 1.68 -4.28 19.12
C ASP A 217 2.24 -3.29 18.07
N ILE A 218 1.84 -3.50 16.81
CA ILE A 218 2.19 -2.65 15.68
C ILE A 218 1.03 -1.68 15.47
N GLU A 219 1.31 -0.39 15.60
CA GLU A 219 0.29 0.64 15.35
C GLU A 219 -0.27 0.50 13.93
N MET A 220 -1.59 0.58 13.79
CA MET A 220 -2.20 0.66 12.48
C MET A 220 -1.79 1.98 11.83
N ALA A 221 -0.80 1.92 10.95
CA ALA A 221 -0.46 3.05 10.13
C ALA A 221 -1.69 3.41 9.28
N MET A 222 -2.14 4.66 9.36
CA MET A 222 -3.09 5.18 8.37
C MET A 222 -2.49 4.94 6.97
N GLY A 223 -3.35 4.53 6.02
CA GLY A 223 -2.94 4.03 4.70
C GLY A 223 -2.05 4.98 3.90
N LEU A 224 -1.64 4.56 2.70
CA LEU A 224 -0.85 5.39 1.78
C LEU A 224 -1.55 6.75 1.58
N HIS A 225 -0.99 7.79 2.21
CA HIS A 225 -1.53 9.14 2.10
C HIS A 225 -1.20 9.68 0.70
N GLY A 226 -2.21 9.78 -0.14
CA GLY A 226 -2.12 10.47 -1.42
C GLY A 226 -2.81 11.83 -1.40
N SER A 227 -2.68 12.53 -2.52
CA SER A 227 -3.43 13.75 -2.80
C SER A 227 -4.28 13.57 -4.04
N SER A 228 -5.54 13.99 -3.95
CA SER A 228 -6.41 14.10 -5.10
C SER A 228 -6.01 15.33 -5.92
N LYS A 229 -5.80 15.11 -7.22
CA LYS A 229 -5.42 16.12 -8.19
C LYS A 229 -6.44 16.14 -9.31
N VAL A 230 -6.85 17.32 -9.74
CA VAL A 230 -7.83 17.48 -10.82
C VAL A 230 -7.16 18.17 -11.99
N GLY A 231 -7.40 17.71 -13.21
CA GLY A 231 -6.70 18.23 -14.38
C GLY A 231 -7.07 17.51 -15.67
N THR A 232 -6.31 17.78 -16.73
CA THR A 232 -6.58 17.23 -18.05
C THR A 232 -5.49 16.26 -18.50
N VAL A 233 -5.91 15.20 -19.17
CA VAL A 233 -5.04 14.31 -19.95
C VAL A 233 -4.55 15.01 -21.23
N ALA A 234 -3.28 15.37 -21.26
CA ALA A 234 -2.66 16.06 -22.38
C ALA A 234 -2.25 15.15 -23.53
N GLN A 235 -1.87 13.91 -23.22
CA GLN A 235 -1.41 12.92 -24.18
C GLN A 235 -1.69 11.52 -23.65
N VAL A 236 -2.03 10.61 -24.53
CA VAL A 236 -2.14 9.18 -24.25
C VAL A 236 -1.13 8.44 -25.11
N GLU A 237 -0.36 7.58 -24.48
CA GLU A 237 0.47 6.55 -25.11
C GLU A 237 -0.17 5.18 -24.79
N GLU A 238 0.37 4.09 -25.33
CA GLU A 238 -0.29 2.77 -25.25
C GLU A 238 -0.57 2.31 -23.81
N ASN A 239 0.32 2.64 -22.88
CA ASN A 239 0.34 2.15 -21.50
C ASN A 239 0.50 3.27 -20.46
N THR A 240 0.63 4.52 -20.90
CA THR A 240 0.82 5.69 -20.02
C THR A 240 0.07 6.90 -20.57
N PHE A 241 -0.19 7.87 -19.70
CA PHE A 241 -0.76 9.14 -20.10
C PHE A 241 -0.06 10.30 -19.39
N LEU A 242 0.01 11.45 -20.07
CA LEU A 242 0.54 12.68 -19.52
C LEU A 242 -0.61 13.49 -18.94
N PHE A 243 -0.56 13.75 -17.64
CA PHE A 243 -1.55 14.54 -16.91
C PHE A 243 -1.01 15.93 -16.58
N VAL A 244 -1.87 16.94 -16.71
CA VAL A 244 -1.59 18.32 -16.33
C VAL A 244 -2.63 18.78 -15.31
N GLU A 245 -2.16 19.01 -14.09
CA GLU A 245 -2.97 19.47 -12.96
C GLU A 245 -3.53 20.88 -13.21
N GLY A 246 -4.73 21.15 -12.71
CA GLY A 246 -5.38 22.47 -12.70
C GLY A 246 -5.77 23.05 -14.07
N VAL A 247 -5.50 22.35 -15.16
CA VAL A 247 -5.71 22.85 -16.53
C VAL A 247 -6.97 22.23 -17.14
N ILE A 248 -7.76 23.03 -17.85
CA ILE A 248 -8.98 22.58 -18.55
C ILE A 248 -8.68 22.10 -19.98
N PRO A 249 -9.53 21.24 -20.58
CA PRO A 249 -9.21 20.63 -21.88
C PRO A 249 -8.94 21.60 -23.03
N THR A 250 -9.63 22.73 -23.06
CA THR A 250 -9.50 23.73 -24.12
C THR A 250 -8.12 24.39 -24.18
N ASP A 251 -7.38 24.40 -23.07
CA ASP A 251 -6.06 25.06 -22.95
C ASP A 251 -4.97 24.30 -23.67
N ILE A 252 -5.09 22.98 -23.66
CA ILE A 252 -4.06 22.07 -24.17
C ILE A 252 -4.48 21.39 -25.47
N ALA A 253 -5.75 21.53 -25.89
CA ALA A 253 -6.29 20.91 -27.08
C ALA A 253 -5.44 21.17 -28.34
N ARG A 254 -4.84 22.37 -28.45
CA ARG A 254 -4.03 22.80 -29.60
C ARG A 254 -2.52 22.65 -29.39
N LEU A 255 -2.08 22.30 -28.18
CA LEU A 255 -0.66 22.18 -27.87
C LEU A 255 -0.14 20.79 -28.28
N SER A 256 1.07 20.77 -28.83
CA SER A 256 1.87 19.55 -28.99
C SER A 256 2.44 19.08 -27.65
N LYS A 257 2.84 17.80 -27.56
CA LYS A 257 3.49 17.23 -26.36
C LYS A 257 4.67 18.09 -25.88
N LYS A 258 5.49 18.59 -26.80
CA LYS A 258 6.65 19.43 -26.48
C LYS A 258 6.24 20.78 -25.88
N GLU A 259 5.22 21.41 -26.45
CA GLU A 259 4.68 22.68 -25.94
C GLU A 259 4.05 22.49 -24.56
N VAL A 260 3.29 21.41 -24.36
CA VAL A 260 2.74 21.07 -23.04
C VAL A 260 3.85 20.91 -22.01
N MET A 261 4.89 20.12 -22.30
CA MET A 261 5.98 19.91 -21.35
C MET A 261 6.80 21.18 -21.07
N GLN A 262 6.91 22.09 -22.04
CA GLN A 262 7.62 23.36 -21.86
C GLN A 262 6.80 24.36 -21.04
N GLN A 263 5.49 24.41 -21.25
CA GLN A 263 4.57 25.34 -20.58
C GLN A 263 4.15 24.85 -19.19
N TYR A 264 3.95 23.54 -19.03
CA TYR A 264 3.47 22.91 -17.80
C TYR A 264 4.54 21.99 -17.21
N LYS A 265 5.48 22.59 -16.47
CA LYS A 265 6.61 21.88 -15.84
C LYS A 265 6.20 20.84 -14.79
N GLU A 266 4.98 20.93 -14.29
CA GLU A 266 4.39 19.98 -13.33
C GLU A 266 3.61 18.84 -14.00
N ALA A 267 3.66 18.72 -15.32
CA ALA A 267 3.04 17.61 -16.02
C ALA A 267 3.73 16.28 -15.64
N ASN A 268 2.93 15.27 -15.30
CA ASN A 268 3.42 13.97 -14.84
C ASN A 268 2.87 12.84 -15.71
N TRP A 269 3.71 11.85 -15.99
CA TRP A 269 3.29 10.59 -16.58
C TRP A 269 2.66 9.69 -15.53
N TYR A 270 1.56 9.05 -15.87
CA TYR A 270 0.89 8.05 -15.04
C TYR A 270 0.63 6.78 -15.85
N PRO A 271 0.56 5.59 -15.22
CA PRO A 271 0.22 4.35 -15.90
C PRO A 271 -1.27 4.33 -16.28
N VAL A 272 -1.61 3.77 -17.44
CA VAL A 272 -3.02 3.46 -17.77
C VAL A 272 -3.42 2.18 -17.04
N LEU A 273 -4.33 2.29 -16.09
CA LEU A 273 -4.86 1.14 -15.34
C LEU A 273 -5.84 0.32 -16.19
N SER A 274 -5.88 -0.99 -15.99
CA SER A 274 -6.62 -1.93 -16.85
C SER A 274 -8.13 -1.69 -16.89
N ASP A 275 -8.71 -1.13 -15.83
CA ASP A 275 -10.15 -0.92 -15.71
C ASP A 275 -10.63 0.43 -16.25
N PHE A 276 -9.73 1.20 -16.88
CA PHE A 276 -10.04 2.55 -17.30
C PHE A 276 -9.66 2.83 -18.75
N SER A 277 -10.61 3.44 -19.46
CA SER A 277 -10.35 4.05 -20.76
C SER A 277 -10.03 5.52 -20.56
N ILE A 278 -8.89 5.96 -21.09
CA ILE A 278 -8.46 7.36 -21.08
C ILE A 278 -8.23 7.81 -22.52
N ALA A 279 -8.71 9.01 -22.84
CA ALA A 279 -8.46 9.73 -24.07
C ALA A 279 -7.77 11.07 -23.82
N LYS A 280 -7.08 11.58 -24.85
CA LYS A 280 -6.56 12.95 -24.84
C LYS A 280 -7.73 13.93 -24.71
N GLY A 281 -7.61 14.87 -23.78
CA GLY A 281 -8.63 15.87 -23.49
C GLY A 281 -9.60 15.46 -22.39
N ASP A 282 -9.52 14.23 -21.88
CA ASP A 282 -10.30 13.82 -20.72
C ASP A 282 -9.94 14.69 -19.52
N TYR A 283 -10.98 15.18 -18.85
CA TYR A 283 -10.84 15.88 -17.59
C TYR A 283 -11.04 14.88 -16.46
N ILE A 284 -10.05 14.74 -15.58
CA ILE A 284 -10.04 13.66 -14.59
C ILE A 284 -9.66 14.18 -13.20
N THR A 285 -10.15 13.49 -12.18
CA THR A 285 -9.53 13.49 -10.86
C THR A 285 -8.68 12.24 -10.74
N LEU A 286 -7.45 12.38 -10.28
CA LEU A 286 -6.60 11.25 -9.92
C LEU A 286 -6.18 11.34 -8.47
N HIS A 287 -6.01 10.20 -7.81
CA HIS A 287 -5.40 10.10 -6.49
C HIS A 287 -3.94 9.66 -6.68
N SER A 288 -3.01 10.56 -6.34
CA SER A 288 -1.57 10.37 -6.50
C SER A 288 -0.92 10.16 -5.14
N ILE A 289 -0.24 9.03 -4.94
CA ILE A 289 0.44 8.72 -3.67
C ILE A 289 1.92 9.11 -3.66
N GLY A 290 2.45 9.57 -4.79
CA GLY A 290 3.81 10.07 -4.90
C GLY A 290 4.19 10.46 -6.32
N THR A 291 5.39 11.04 -6.48
CA THR A 291 5.98 11.38 -7.77
C THR A 291 7.46 11.03 -7.77
N HIS A 292 7.92 10.36 -8.83
CA HIS A 292 9.32 10.12 -9.11
C HIS A 292 9.81 11.11 -10.15
N ILE A 293 10.95 11.74 -9.89
CA ILE A 293 11.64 12.61 -10.84
C ILE A 293 12.83 11.83 -11.41
N MET A 294 12.93 11.76 -12.72
CA MET A 294 14.02 11.10 -13.40
C MET A 294 14.59 12.00 -14.49
N GLU A 295 15.91 12.04 -14.57
CA GLU A 295 16.63 12.74 -15.63
C GLU A 295 17.32 11.71 -16.53
N SER A 296 17.08 11.83 -17.84
CA SER A 296 17.78 11.04 -18.87
C SER A 296 18.15 11.96 -20.01
N ASP A 297 19.44 12.01 -20.37
CA ASP A 297 19.94 12.81 -21.50
C ASP A 297 19.56 14.29 -21.43
N GLY A 298 19.52 14.86 -20.21
CA GLY A 298 19.13 16.25 -19.94
C GLY A 298 17.62 16.53 -20.02
N VAL A 299 16.79 15.50 -20.21
CA VAL A 299 15.33 15.60 -20.15
C VAL A 299 14.86 15.12 -18.79
N VAL A 300 14.24 16.03 -18.02
CA VAL A 300 13.57 15.70 -16.76
C VAL A 300 12.16 15.23 -17.06
N ALA A 301 11.85 13.99 -16.68
CA ALA A 301 10.52 13.41 -16.70
C ALA A 301 10.04 13.15 -15.28
N LYS A 302 8.77 13.46 -15.03
CA LYS A 302 8.10 13.19 -13.75
C LYS A 302 7.09 12.08 -13.95
N TYR A 303 7.08 11.10 -13.05
CA TYR A 303 6.19 9.95 -13.08
C TYR A 303 5.40 9.91 -11.78
N GLY A 304 4.09 10.06 -11.85
CA GLY A 304 3.23 9.95 -10.69
C GLY A 304 2.81 8.51 -10.43
N LEU A 305 2.68 8.16 -9.16
CA LEU A 305 2.14 6.88 -8.71
C LEU A 305 0.63 7.00 -8.57
N LEU A 306 -0.08 6.34 -9.48
CA LEU A 306 -1.54 6.37 -9.54
C LEU A 306 -2.13 5.30 -8.63
N ASP A 307 -3.04 5.73 -7.77
CA ASP A 307 -3.80 4.85 -6.89
C ASP A 307 -5.20 4.58 -7.44
N SER A 308 -5.91 5.64 -7.79
CA SER A 308 -7.24 5.59 -8.40
C SER A 308 -7.49 6.84 -9.24
N MET A 309 -8.51 6.80 -10.10
CA MET A 309 -8.94 7.97 -10.85
C MET A 309 -10.42 7.89 -11.24
N GLU A 310 -10.96 9.04 -11.62
CA GLU A 310 -12.32 9.21 -12.08
C GLU A 310 -12.34 10.23 -13.22
N VAL A 311 -13.04 9.89 -14.31
CA VAL A 311 -13.30 10.83 -15.39
C VAL A 311 -14.43 11.76 -14.97
N LEU A 312 -14.14 13.06 -14.98
CA LEU A 312 -15.09 14.12 -14.69
C LEU A 312 -15.74 14.64 -15.98
N ASP A 313 -16.90 15.29 -15.83
CA ASP A 313 -17.46 16.09 -16.91
C ASP A 313 -16.52 17.27 -17.20
N ALA A 314 -16.15 17.47 -18.47
CA ALA A 314 -15.28 18.57 -18.90
C ALA A 314 -15.87 19.97 -18.60
N ASN A 315 -17.16 20.06 -18.28
CA ASN A 315 -17.88 21.30 -17.97
C ASN A 315 -17.77 21.77 -16.50
N VAL A 316 -16.69 21.40 -15.78
CA VAL A 316 -16.49 21.86 -14.38
C VAL A 316 -16.39 23.39 -14.29
N THR A 317 -15.80 24.03 -15.30
CA THR A 317 -15.75 25.48 -15.42
C THR A 317 -16.96 25.97 -16.22
N LYS A 318 -17.84 26.75 -15.59
CA LYS A 318 -18.96 27.35 -16.31
C LYS A 318 -18.48 28.57 -17.11
N GLN A 319 -18.55 28.49 -18.44
CA GLN A 319 -18.31 29.65 -19.29
C GLN A 319 -19.48 30.64 -19.17
N LEU A 320 -19.16 31.89 -18.83
CA LEU A 320 -20.12 32.97 -18.67
C LEU A 320 -20.16 33.82 -19.94
N GLU A 321 -21.37 34.06 -20.44
CA GLU A 321 -21.60 35.08 -21.46
C GLU A 321 -21.64 36.46 -20.80
N VAL A 322 -20.75 37.34 -21.22
CA VAL A 322 -20.64 38.68 -20.64
C VAL A 322 -21.44 39.66 -21.49
N GLN A 323 -22.42 40.30 -20.86
CA GLN A 323 -23.22 41.35 -21.49
C GLN A 323 -22.73 42.76 -21.13
N ASN A 324 -21.99 42.90 -20.01
CA ASN A 324 -21.58 44.19 -19.44
C ASN A 324 -20.05 44.35 -19.46
N GLU A 325 -19.41 44.10 -20.60
CA GLU A 325 -17.94 44.06 -20.71
C GLU A 325 -17.28 45.36 -20.22
N GLN A 326 -17.84 46.53 -20.56
CA GLN A 326 -17.27 47.83 -20.16
C GLN A 326 -17.27 48.04 -18.65
N GLU A 327 -18.35 47.67 -17.95
CA GLU A 327 -18.45 47.82 -16.49
C GLU A 327 -17.50 46.85 -15.78
N ILE A 328 -17.37 45.63 -16.29
CA ILE A 328 -16.43 44.65 -15.77
C ILE A 328 -14.98 45.11 -16.00
N ALA A 329 -14.68 45.65 -17.18
CA ALA A 329 -13.36 46.21 -17.48
C ALA A 329 -13.02 47.35 -16.52
N GLN A 330 -13.96 48.25 -16.21
CA GLN A 330 -13.75 49.33 -15.23
C GLN A 330 -13.48 48.81 -13.82
N ILE A 331 -14.17 47.76 -13.37
CA ILE A 331 -13.91 47.14 -12.06
C ILE A 331 -12.50 46.57 -12.00
N LEU A 332 -12.01 45.97 -13.09
CA LEU A 332 -10.71 45.32 -13.17
C LEU A 332 -9.56 46.27 -13.57
N GLN A 333 -9.88 47.50 -14.00
CA GLN A 333 -8.90 48.47 -14.44
C GLN A 333 -7.99 48.92 -13.30
N GLY A 334 -6.68 48.99 -13.56
CA GLY A 334 -5.69 49.47 -12.59
C GLY A 334 -5.45 48.51 -11.41
N MET A 335 -5.96 47.28 -11.49
CA MET A 335 -5.64 46.23 -10.53
C MET A 335 -4.19 45.76 -10.69
N ASP A 336 -3.52 45.53 -9.56
CA ASP A 336 -2.14 45.06 -9.52
C ASP A 336 -2.11 43.53 -9.57
N TRP A 337 -2.07 42.99 -10.80
CA TRP A 337 -2.03 41.55 -11.06
C TRP A 337 -0.70 40.97 -10.55
N GLN A 338 -0.79 40.10 -9.55
CA GLN A 338 0.37 39.45 -8.97
C GLN A 338 0.71 38.17 -9.75
N PRO A 339 2.00 37.82 -9.89
CA PRO A 339 2.37 36.47 -10.29
C PRO A 339 1.76 35.47 -9.31
N THR A 340 1.10 34.44 -9.83
CA THR A 340 0.45 33.42 -9.01
C THR A 340 1.18 32.09 -9.07
N GLU A 341 1.21 31.39 -7.94
CA GLU A 341 1.47 29.97 -7.92
C GLU A 341 0.24 29.22 -8.43
N HIS A 342 0.46 28.14 -9.17
CA HIS A 342 -0.60 27.35 -9.78
C HIS A 342 -1.72 26.99 -8.79
N ILE A 343 -2.95 27.49 -9.02
CA ILE A 343 -4.14 27.10 -8.26
C ILE A 343 -4.49 25.67 -8.69
N GLY A 344 -4.17 24.68 -7.85
CA GLY A 344 -4.31 23.24 -8.13
C GLY A 344 -5.75 22.71 -8.25
N ARG A 345 -6.73 23.57 -8.59
CA ARG A 345 -8.12 23.18 -8.87
C ARG A 345 -8.68 24.02 -10.02
N PRO A 346 -9.61 23.51 -10.83
CA PRO A 346 -10.20 24.26 -11.94
C PRO A 346 -10.90 25.53 -11.45
N PRO A 347 -10.98 26.57 -12.30
CA PRO A 347 -11.82 27.72 -12.03
C PRO A 347 -13.30 27.34 -12.03
N ASP A 348 -14.06 27.95 -11.13
CA ASP A 348 -15.51 27.76 -11.02
C ASP A 348 -16.22 28.40 -12.24
N TYR A 349 -15.67 29.50 -12.76
CA TYR A 349 -16.17 30.19 -13.96
C TYR A 349 -15.04 30.69 -14.84
N SER A 350 -15.34 30.87 -16.11
CA SER A 350 -14.47 31.63 -17.01
C SER A 350 -15.29 32.54 -17.91
N PHE A 351 -14.70 33.65 -18.32
CA PHE A 351 -15.28 34.54 -19.32
C PHE A 351 -14.20 35.19 -20.19
N ILE A 352 -14.61 35.74 -21.32
CA ILE A 352 -13.73 36.50 -22.20
C ILE A 352 -13.98 37.99 -21.95
N LEU A 353 -12.91 38.75 -21.77
CA LEU A 353 -12.93 40.20 -21.66
C LEU A 353 -11.80 40.77 -22.50
N GLU A 354 -12.11 41.66 -23.45
CA GLU A 354 -11.12 42.26 -24.36
C GLU A 354 -10.25 41.21 -25.08
N GLY A 355 -10.84 40.07 -25.45
CA GLY A 355 -10.15 38.96 -26.10
C GLY A 355 -9.25 38.12 -25.19
N MET A 356 -9.22 38.40 -23.88
CA MET A 356 -8.45 37.65 -22.89
C MET A 356 -9.36 36.84 -21.98
N ARG A 357 -8.97 35.59 -21.66
CA ARG A 357 -9.72 34.77 -20.72
C ARG A 357 -9.42 35.19 -19.28
N ILE A 358 -10.49 35.43 -18.54
CA ILE A 358 -10.47 35.63 -17.09
C ILE A 358 -11.08 34.38 -16.44
N GLU A 359 -10.35 33.81 -15.50
CA GLU A 359 -10.74 32.65 -14.70
C GLU A 359 -11.10 33.08 -13.30
N ILE A 360 -12.12 32.45 -12.69
CA ILE A 360 -12.65 32.83 -11.39
C ILE A 360 -12.75 31.62 -10.48
N TRP A 361 -12.23 31.75 -9.26
CA TRP A 361 -12.50 30.85 -8.14
C TRP A 361 -13.27 31.58 -7.04
N LYS A 362 -14.35 30.98 -6.56
CA LYS A 362 -15.03 31.40 -5.33
C LYS A 362 -14.15 31.04 -4.14
N GLY A 363 -13.86 32.03 -3.31
CA GLY A 363 -13.20 31.87 -2.02
C GLY A 363 -14.19 31.91 -0.86
N TYR A 364 -13.71 31.56 0.33
CA TYR A 364 -14.47 31.67 1.58
C TYR A 364 -14.89 33.13 1.87
N GLY A 365 -16.01 33.33 2.56
CA GLY A 365 -16.48 34.66 2.96
C GLY A 365 -16.82 35.60 1.79
N GLY A 366 -17.20 35.03 0.64
CA GLY A 366 -17.61 35.80 -0.53
C GLY A 366 -16.47 36.40 -1.35
N LEU A 367 -15.22 35.97 -1.10
CA LEU A 367 -14.05 36.35 -1.88
C LEU A 367 -14.13 35.81 -3.32
N LEU A 368 -13.56 36.55 -4.27
CA LEU A 368 -13.27 36.04 -5.62
C LEU A 368 -11.76 36.10 -5.86
N TYR A 369 -11.19 34.99 -6.33
CA TYR A 369 -9.87 34.97 -6.92
C TYR A 369 -10.05 35.01 -8.43
N LEU A 370 -9.34 35.92 -9.09
CA LEU A 370 -9.38 36.04 -10.54
C LEU A 370 -7.99 35.83 -11.09
N GLN A 371 -7.88 35.07 -12.16
CA GLN A 371 -6.67 34.95 -12.93
C GLN A 371 -6.92 35.46 -14.34
N LYS A 372 -6.06 36.38 -14.79
CA LYS A 372 -5.97 36.77 -16.19
C LYS A 372 -4.91 35.87 -16.82
N VAL A 373 -5.35 34.96 -17.69
CA VAL A 373 -4.47 33.94 -18.29
C VAL A 373 -3.26 34.60 -18.96
N GLY A 374 -2.06 34.19 -18.56
CA GLY A 374 -0.79 34.72 -19.07
C GLY A 374 -0.35 36.08 -18.49
N SER A 375 -1.07 36.67 -17.54
CA SER A 375 -0.68 37.94 -16.88
C SER A 375 -0.45 37.78 -15.38
N GLY A 376 -1.42 37.26 -14.63
CA GLY A 376 -1.33 37.16 -13.17
C GLY A 376 -2.69 36.95 -12.52
N GLU A 377 -2.74 36.98 -11.19
CA GLU A 377 -3.96 36.87 -10.39
C GLU A 377 -4.23 38.11 -9.54
N ILE A 378 -5.48 38.25 -9.11
CA ILE A 378 -5.89 39.20 -8.07
C ILE A 378 -6.92 38.55 -7.15
N GLN A 379 -6.97 39.03 -5.91
CA GLN A 379 -8.02 38.69 -4.97
C GLN A 379 -8.97 39.88 -4.78
N LEU A 380 -10.23 39.71 -5.12
CA LEU A 380 -11.28 40.71 -4.88
C LEU A 380 -12.02 40.41 -3.57
N ARG A 381 -12.22 41.48 -2.78
CA ARG A 381 -12.92 41.44 -1.49
C ARG A 381 -14.02 42.49 -1.42
N GLY A 382 -14.97 42.29 -0.52
CA GLY A 382 -16.01 43.28 -0.19
C GLY A 382 -16.84 43.69 -1.40
N GLU A 383 -17.13 44.98 -1.51
CA GLU A 383 -18.07 45.55 -2.48
C GLU A 383 -17.70 45.22 -3.94
N LYS A 384 -16.41 45.27 -4.31
CA LYS A 384 -15.96 44.94 -5.67
C LYS A 384 -16.23 43.49 -6.05
N SER A 385 -16.08 42.56 -5.10
CA SER A 385 -16.43 41.15 -5.30
C SER A 385 -17.93 40.99 -5.56
N THR A 386 -18.75 41.63 -4.73
CA THR A 386 -20.22 41.58 -4.85
C THR A 386 -20.72 42.19 -6.17
N GLN A 387 -20.18 43.35 -6.55
CA GLN A 387 -20.51 44.00 -7.82
C GLN A 387 -20.18 43.10 -9.00
N LEU A 388 -18.96 42.52 -9.02
CA LEU A 388 -18.55 41.64 -10.10
C LEU A 388 -19.41 40.36 -10.19
N LYS A 389 -19.71 39.70 -9.05
CA LYS A 389 -20.62 38.54 -9.04
C LYS A 389 -21.99 38.88 -9.64
N THR A 390 -22.52 40.06 -9.30
CA THR A 390 -23.83 40.52 -9.77
C THR A 390 -23.81 40.71 -11.29
N LEU A 391 -22.79 41.40 -11.82
CA LEU A 391 -22.63 41.61 -13.26
C LEU A 391 -22.46 40.31 -14.03
N LEU A 392 -21.80 39.32 -13.43
CA LEU A 392 -21.54 38.01 -14.01
C LEU A 392 -22.67 36.98 -13.77
N GLY A 393 -23.73 37.35 -13.05
CA GLY A 393 -24.82 36.44 -12.71
C GLY A 393 -24.40 35.24 -11.85
N ILE A 394 -23.33 35.37 -11.08
CA ILE A 394 -22.81 34.33 -10.19
C ILE A 394 -23.64 34.30 -8.91
N LYS A 395 -24.44 33.25 -8.72
CA LYS A 395 -25.22 33.04 -7.49
C LYS A 395 -24.29 32.77 -6.29
N GLU A 396 -24.62 33.37 -5.15
CA GLU A 396 -24.06 32.95 -3.86
C GLU A 396 -24.60 31.55 -3.52
N ALA A 397 -23.71 30.71 -3.00
CA ALA A 397 -24.04 29.34 -2.59
C ALA A 397 -24.63 29.34 -1.19
#